data_AF-A0A293MH16-F1
#
_entry.id   AF-A0A293MH16-F1
#
_cell.length_a   1.000
_cell.length_b   1.000
_cell.length_c   1.000
_cell.angle_alpha   90.00
_cell.angle_beta   90.00
_cell.angle_gamma   90.00
#
_symmetry.space_group_name_H-M   'P 1'
#
loop_
_entity.id
_entity.type
_entity.pdbx_description
1 polymer ?
#
loop_
_entity_poly.entity_id
_entity_poly.type
_entity_poly.pdbx_seq_one_letter_code
_entity_poly.pdbx_strand_id
1 'polypeptide(L)'
;MTSEKFEDMEEDIKSLLDDISRKYDICVRAGGEDKKAALRDAQRKLDQANRVLQDLDQEARSAPHPYRLQMLAKTRQLKQDIVDAERRLKVLMSDRGAGLARQELLSPIDGTDPQRSRLLQMNDTIQRTTDSVARTVQVASETDQIGAAVGEELRSQRETLVRTKERLEEVDGNLTTSRKIIRTMYRRVITNKMILIVIIVLELAILGGLLYWKLKR
;
A
#
# COMPACT_ATOMS: atom_id res chain seq x y z
N MET A 1 -0.05 17.72 10.55
CA MET A 1 -0.85 16.83 11.41
C MET A 1 -1.34 15.56 10.74
N THR A 2 -1.12 15.33 9.43
CA THR A 2 -1.68 14.17 8.69
C THR A 2 -0.72 12.98 8.51
N SER A 3 0.58 13.11 8.81
CA SER A 3 1.53 11.97 8.70
C SER A 3 1.54 11.10 9.96
N GLU A 4 1.61 11.73 11.13
CA GLU A 4 1.72 11.06 12.43
C GLU A 4 0.54 10.13 12.70
N LYS A 5 -0.71 10.62 12.51
CA LYS A 5 -1.91 9.79 12.64
C LYS A 5 -1.92 8.58 11.71
N PHE A 6 -1.38 8.73 10.49
CA PHE A 6 -1.31 7.63 9.54
C PHE A 6 -0.28 6.59 9.97
N GLU A 7 0.87 7.03 10.48
CA GLU A 7 1.91 6.15 11.02
C GLU A 7 1.40 5.38 12.24
N ASP A 8 0.67 6.03 13.16
CA ASP A 8 0.05 5.38 14.32
C ASP A 8 -0.95 4.29 13.89
N MET A 9 -1.84 4.60 12.93
CA MET A 9 -2.79 3.62 12.39
C MET A 9 -2.09 2.48 11.62
N GLU A 10 -0.96 2.76 10.95
CA GLU A 10 -0.14 1.76 10.28
C GLU A 10 0.46 0.77 11.29
N GLU A 11 0.99 1.29 12.40
CA GLU A 11 1.55 0.48 13.49
C GLU A 11 0.47 -0.33 14.21
N ASP A 12 -0.70 0.26 14.46
CA ASP A 12 -1.86 -0.42 15.04
C ASP A 12 -2.28 -1.63 14.20
N ILE A 13 -2.41 -1.48 12.88
CA ILE A 13 -2.77 -2.59 11.99
C ILE A 13 -1.72 -3.69 12.01
N LYS A 14 -0.43 -3.34 12.00
CA LYS A 14 0.65 -4.34 12.08
C LYS A 14 0.63 -5.11 13.40
N SER A 15 0.41 -4.42 14.51
CA SER A 15 0.30 -5.06 15.83
C SER A 15 -0.88 -6.04 15.88
N LEU A 16 -2.02 -5.68 15.28
CA LEU A 16 -3.19 -6.54 15.18
C LEU A 16 -2.93 -7.76 14.31
N LEU A 17 -2.23 -7.60 13.18
CA LEU A 17 -1.85 -8.71 12.28
C LEU A 17 -0.89 -9.70 12.94
N ASP A 18 0.10 -9.21 13.69
CA ASP A 18 1.01 -10.04 14.48
C ASP A 18 0.26 -10.83 15.54
N ASP A 19 -0.68 -10.17 16.23
CA ASP A 19 -1.53 -10.81 17.23
C ASP A 19 -2.45 -11.88 16.63
N ILE A 20 -3.04 -11.61 15.47
CA ILE A 20 -3.86 -12.59 14.72
C ILE A 20 -2.98 -13.79 14.33
N SER A 21 -1.76 -13.56 13.87
CA SER A 21 -0.82 -14.61 13.48
C SER A 21 -0.41 -15.47 14.69
N ARG A 22 -0.10 -14.87 15.84
CA ARG A 22 0.16 -15.62 17.08
C ARG A 22 -1.04 -16.45 17.52
N LYS A 23 -2.25 -15.88 17.45
CA LYS A 23 -3.49 -16.59 17.81
C LYS A 23 -3.80 -17.72 16.83
N TYR A 24 -3.48 -17.54 15.55
CA TYR A 24 -3.54 -18.58 14.53
C TYR A 24 -2.62 -19.75 14.88
N ASP A 25 -1.36 -19.51 15.24
CA ASP A 25 -0.43 -20.57 15.65
C ASP A 25 -0.92 -21.33 16.90
N ILE A 26 -1.51 -20.61 17.86
CA ILE A 26 -2.15 -21.22 19.03
C ILE A 26 -3.35 -22.08 18.60
N CYS A 27 -4.17 -21.63 17.66
CA CYS A 27 -5.30 -22.40 17.14
C CYS A 27 -4.89 -23.66 16.38
N VAL A 28 -3.71 -23.65 15.75
CA VAL A 28 -3.14 -24.81 15.06
C VAL A 28 -2.62 -25.84 16.07
N ARG A 29 -2.01 -25.38 17.18
CA ARG A 29 -1.39 -26.25 18.20
C ARG A 29 -2.36 -26.72 19.29
N ALA A 30 -3.36 -25.91 19.65
CA ALA A 30 -4.31 -26.19 20.72
C ALA A 30 -5.56 -26.93 20.21
N GLY A 31 -6.08 -27.84 21.03
CA GLY A 31 -7.28 -28.63 20.74
C GLY A 31 -8.55 -28.08 21.42
N GLY A 32 -9.71 -28.34 20.82
CA GLY A 32 -11.02 -28.23 21.48
C GLY A 32 -11.50 -26.81 21.82
N GLU A 33 -11.51 -26.49 23.12
CA GLU A 33 -12.16 -25.31 23.71
C GLU A 33 -11.27 -24.06 23.64
N ASP A 34 -9.97 -24.22 23.90
CA ASP A 34 -8.96 -23.16 23.74
C ASP A 34 -8.84 -22.69 22.29
N LYS A 35 -8.94 -23.63 21.34
CA LYS A 35 -9.03 -23.31 19.90
C LYS A 35 -10.27 -22.46 19.58
N LYS A 36 -11.41 -22.70 20.26
CA LYS A 36 -12.65 -21.94 20.05
C LYS A 36 -12.55 -20.53 20.65
N ALA A 37 -11.92 -20.40 21.82
CA ALA A 37 -11.66 -19.10 22.44
C ALA A 37 -10.69 -18.28 21.57
N ALA A 38 -9.55 -18.86 21.18
CA ALA A 38 -8.54 -18.19 20.36
C ALA A 38 -9.07 -17.80 18.96
N LEU A 39 -9.92 -18.61 18.35
CA LEU A 39 -10.50 -18.30 17.05
C LEU A 39 -11.50 -17.13 17.10
N ARG A 40 -12.36 -17.07 18.12
CA ARG A 40 -13.25 -15.92 18.33
C ARG A 40 -12.49 -14.64 18.62
N ASP A 41 -11.39 -14.75 19.36
CA ASP A 41 -10.51 -13.63 19.66
C ASP A 41 -9.79 -13.13 18.40
N ALA A 42 -9.25 -14.04 17.57
CA ALA A 42 -8.65 -13.70 16.27
C ALA A 42 -9.66 -13.02 15.33
N GLN A 43 -10.92 -13.48 15.35
CA GLN A 43 -11.99 -12.89 14.53
C GLN A 43 -12.35 -11.47 14.98
N ARG A 44 -12.42 -11.22 16.30
CA ARG A 44 -12.60 -9.86 16.84
C ARG A 44 -11.46 -8.92 16.44
N LYS A 45 -10.21 -9.42 16.47
CA LYS A 45 -9.04 -8.64 16.05
C LYS A 45 -9.03 -8.36 14.55
N LEU A 46 -9.50 -9.29 13.72
CA LEU A 46 -9.72 -9.05 12.28
C LEU A 46 -10.76 -7.96 12.04
N ASP A 47 -11.88 -7.99 12.77
CA ASP A 47 -12.90 -6.95 12.67
C ASP A 47 -12.34 -5.58 13.11
N GLN A 48 -11.50 -5.55 14.14
CA GLN A 48 -10.81 -4.34 14.58
C GLN A 48 -9.81 -3.84 13.53
N ALA A 49 -9.00 -4.71 12.95
CA ALA A 49 -8.06 -4.35 11.89
C ALA A 49 -8.77 -3.79 10.65
N ASN A 50 -9.93 -4.36 10.28
CA ASN A 50 -10.75 -3.83 9.19
C ASN A 50 -11.32 -2.44 9.47
N ARG A 51 -11.69 -2.13 10.71
CA ARG A 51 -12.14 -0.77 11.09
C ARG A 51 -11.02 0.24 10.98
N VAL A 52 -9.84 -0.07 11.54
CA VAL A 52 -8.66 0.81 11.46
C VAL A 52 -8.22 0.98 9.99
N LEU A 53 -8.31 -0.07 9.17
CA LEU A 53 -8.03 0.02 7.74
C LEU A 53 -8.97 0.99 7.01
N GLN A 54 -10.24 1.03 7.39
CA GLN A 54 -11.21 1.96 6.81
C GLN A 54 -10.85 3.42 7.15
N ASP A 55 -10.46 3.67 8.40
CA ASP A 55 -10.00 4.99 8.86
C ASP A 55 -8.68 5.38 8.17
N LEU A 56 -7.75 4.42 8.00
CA LEU A 56 -6.49 4.58 7.28
C LEU A 56 -6.71 4.95 5.80
N ASP A 57 -7.67 4.31 5.11
CA ASP A 57 -8.00 4.62 3.71
C ASP A 57 -8.60 6.04 3.58
N GLN A 58 -9.41 6.46 4.55
CA GLN A 58 -9.97 7.80 4.60
C GLN A 58 -8.88 8.86 4.81
N GLU A 59 -7.97 8.63 5.74
CA GLU A 59 -6.82 9.51 6.00
C GLU A 59 -5.90 9.58 4.78
N ALA A 60 -5.58 8.44 4.16
CA ALA A 60 -4.75 8.37 2.95
C ALA A 60 -5.35 9.16 1.78
N ARG A 61 -6.68 9.15 1.61
CA ARG A 61 -7.38 9.93 0.56
C ARG A 61 -7.38 11.43 0.86
N SER A 62 -7.45 11.81 2.12
CA SER A 62 -7.44 13.21 2.57
C SER A 62 -6.04 13.86 2.51
N ALA A 63 -4.98 13.05 2.36
CA ALA A 63 -3.60 13.51 2.38
C ALA A 63 -3.20 14.38 1.17
N PRO A 64 -2.25 15.31 1.34
CA PRO A 64 -1.70 16.13 0.25
C PRO A 64 -1.05 15.29 -0.87
N HIS A 65 -1.11 15.80 -2.10
CA HIS A 65 -0.67 15.10 -3.32
C HIS A 65 0.72 14.44 -3.29
N PRO A 66 1.79 15.02 -2.69
CA PRO A 66 3.10 14.37 -2.69
C PRO A 66 3.16 13.09 -1.83
N TYR A 67 2.34 12.98 -0.77
CA TYR A 67 2.38 11.83 0.17
C TYR A 67 1.26 10.82 -0.09
N ARG A 68 0.14 11.28 -0.65
CA ARG A 68 -1.05 10.46 -0.94
C ARG A 68 -0.75 9.19 -1.75
N LEU A 69 0.13 9.26 -2.74
CA LEU A 69 0.46 8.10 -3.57
C LEU A 69 1.16 6.99 -2.76
N GLN A 70 2.07 7.38 -1.88
CA GLN A 70 2.80 6.47 -1.01
C GLN A 70 1.90 5.89 0.09
N MET A 71 1.04 6.72 0.68
CA MET A 71 0.08 6.31 1.70
C MET A 71 -0.94 5.30 1.14
N LEU A 72 -1.51 5.56 -0.04
CA LEU A 72 -2.43 4.62 -0.70
C LEU A 72 -1.75 3.29 -1.07
N ALA A 73 -0.47 3.32 -1.47
CA ALA A 73 0.28 2.09 -1.74
C ALA A 73 0.44 1.24 -0.47
N LYS A 74 0.79 1.87 0.67
CA LYS A 74 0.87 1.19 1.98
C LYS A 74 -0.48 0.66 2.46
N THR A 75 -1.56 1.45 2.36
CA THR A 75 -2.92 1.02 2.70
C THR A 75 -3.34 -0.22 1.90
N ARG A 76 -2.96 -0.29 0.61
CA ARG A 76 -3.24 -1.47 -0.23
C ARG A 76 -2.47 -2.70 0.23
N GLN A 77 -1.21 -2.55 0.63
CA GLN A 77 -0.40 -3.67 1.14
C GLN A 77 -1.01 -4.22 2.44
N LEU A 78 -1.32 -3.35 3.40
CA LEU A 78 -1.97 -3.75 4.65
C LEU A 78 -3.33 -4.41 4.43
N LYS A 79 -4.10 -3.94 3.44
CA LYS A 79 -5.37 -4.58 3.05
C LYS A 79 -5.15 -6.02 2.56
N GLN A 80 -4.12 -6.27 1.76
CA GLN A 80 -3.80 -7.63 1.30
C GLN A 80 -3.42 -8.53 2.48
N ASP A 81 -2.61 -8.04 3.41
CA ASP A 81 -2.19 -8.79 4.59
C ASP A 81 -3.39 -9.20 5.49
N ILE A 82 -4.39 -8.32 5.64
CA ILE A 82 -5.64 -8.62 6.36
C ILE A 82 -6.46 -9.70 5.64
N VAL A 83 -6.59 -9.61 4.32
CA VAL A 83 -7.33 -10.62 3.52
C VAL A 83 -6.65 -11.99 3.60
N ASP A 84 -5.32 -12.03 3.55
CA ASP A 84 -4.56 -13.27 3.71
C ASP A 84 -4.75 -13.87 5.11
N ALA A 85 -4.75 -13.04 6.16
CA ALA A 85 -5.03 -13.47 7.52
C ALA A 85 -6.46 -14.02 7.67
N GLU A 86 -7.46 -13.37 7.06
CA GLU A 86 -8.85 -13.82 7.05
C GLU A 86 -8.99 -15.19 6.34
N ARG A 87 -8.34 -15.36 5.18
CA ARG A 87 -8.35 -16.63 4.44
C ARG A 87 -7.78 -17.77 5.26
N ARG A 88 -6.65 -17.54 5.93
CA ARG A 88 -6.02 -18.53 6.83
C ARG A 88 -6.97 -18.93 7.97
N LEU A 89 -7.62 -17.95 8.61
CA LEU A 89 -8.57 -18.23 9.69
C LEU A 89 -9.79 -19.04 9.20
N LYS A 90 -10.33 -18.72 8.01
CA LYS A 90 -11.47 -19.41 7.42
C LYS A 90 -11.19 -20.89 7.10
N VAL A 91 -9.97 -21.23 6.71
CA VAL A 91 -9.54 -22.63 6.50
C VAL A 91 -9.62 -23.43 7.80
N LEU A 92 -9.14 -22.86 8.93
CA LEU A 92 -9.23 -23.50 10.24
C LEU A 92 -10.67 -23.68 10.75
N MET A 93 -11.58 -22.77 10.37
CA MET A 93 -13.01 -22.89 10.69
C MET A 93 -13.68 -23.99 9.87
N SER A 94 -13.35 -24.09 8.58
CA SER A 94 -13.94 -25.08 7.67
C SER A 94 -13.52 -26.52 8.00
N ASP A 95 -12.27 -26.72 8.43
CA ASP A 95 -11.76 -28.02 8.90
C ASP A 95 -12.58 -28.57 10.10
N ARG A 96 -13.13 -27.67 10.92
CA ARG A 96 -14.03 -27.99 12.03
C ARG A 96 -15.41 -28.49 11.56
N GLY A 97 -15.92 -27.94 10.45
CA GLY A 97 -17.19 -28.36 9.85
C GLY A 97 -17.12 -29.78 9.29
N ALA A 98 -15.99 -30.14 8.68
CA ALA A 98 -15.74 -31.50 8.19
C ALA A 98 -15.51 -32.50 9.34
N GLY A 99 -14.77 -32.11 10.39
CA GLY A 99 -14.48 -32.97 11.54
C GLY A 99 -15.72 -33.32 12.38
N LEU A 100 -16.59 -32.35 12.66
CA LEU A 100 -17.82 -32.57 13.43
C LEU A 100 -18.86 -33.38 12.65
N ALA A 101 -19.04 -33.10 11.35
CA ALA A 101 -19.93 -33.88 10.50
C ALA A 101 -19.49 -35.35 10.38
N ARG A 102 -18.18 -35.59 10.32
CA ARG A 102 -17.61 -36.95 10.24
C ARG A 102 -17.69 -37.70 11.58
N GLN A 103 -17.64 -37.00 12.71
CA GLN A 103 -17.76 -37.60 14.04
C GLN A 103 -19.20 -37.98 14.38
N GLU A 104 -20.20 -37.17 13.99
CA GLU A 104 -21.62 -37.51 14.09
C GLU A 104 -22.00 -38.73 13.24
N LEU A 105 -21.39 -38.85 12.04
CA LEU A 105 -21.53 -40.01 11.14
C LEU A 105 -20.96 -41.32 11.68
N LEU A 106 -20.03 -41.27 12.65
CA LEU A 106 -19.34 -42.44 13.19
C LEU A 106 -19.91 -42.92 14.53
N SER A 107 -20.92 -42.26 15.09
CA SER A 107 -21.55 -42.71 16.34
C SER A 107 -22.42 -43.97 16.09
N PRO A 108 -22.20 -45.08 16.83
CA PRO A 108 -23.03 -46.27 16.70
C PRO A 108 -24.33 -46.06 17.50
N ILE A 109 -25.48 -46.21 16.85
CA ILE A 109 -26.79 -46.20 17.53
C ILE A 109 -27.58 -47.43 17.09
N ASP A 110 -27.86 -48.26 18.09
CA ASP A 110 -28.81 -49.37 18.09
C ASP A 110 -30.24 -48.90 17.79
N GLY A 111 -31.01 -49.76 17.13
CA GLY A 111 -32.48 -49.70 17.15
C GLY A 111 -33.13 -49.22 15.87
N THR A 112 -33.93 -50.10 15.30
CA THR A 112 -34.73 -50.01 14.07
C THR A 112 -35.79 -48.90 14.10
N ASP A 113 -35.43 -47.68 13.69
CA ASP A 113 -36.21 -46.80 12.78
C ASP A 113 -35.45 -45.56 12.20
N PRO A 114 -34.12 -45.58 11.91
CA PRO A 114 -33.32 -44.34 11.76
C PRO A 114 -32.99 -43.93 10.31
N GLN A 115 -33.34 -44.74 9.31
CA GLN A 115 -32.90 -44.50 7.93
C GLN A 115 -33.59 -43.29 7.30
N ARG A 116 -34.88 -43.07 7.58
CA ARG A 116 -35.65 -41.98 6.99
C ARG A 116 -35.29 -40.61 7.60
N SER A 117 -35.05 -40.56 8.91
CA SER A 117 -34.57 -39.35 9.59
C SER A 117 -33.12 -39.00 9.19
N ARG A 118 -32.25 -40.01 9.03
CA ARG A 118 -30.89 -39.82 8.49
C ARG A 118 -30.90 -39.32 7.05
N LEU A 119 -31.75 -39.87 6.18
CA LEU A 119 -31.85 -39.39 4.80
C LEU A 119 -32.39 -37.96 4.72
N LEU A 120 -33.35 -37.59 5.58
CA LEU A 120 -33.83 -36.21 5.69
C LEU A 120 -32.73 -35.26 6.19
N GLN A 121 -31.96 -35.64 7.20
CA GLN A 121 -30.82 -34.86 7.69
C GLN A 121 -29.70 -34.74 6.66
N MET A 122 -29.40 -35.82 5.92
CA MET A 122 -28.43 -35.79 4.82
C MET A 122 -28.90 -34.86 3.70
N ASN A 123 -30.19 -34.90 3.35
CA ASN A 123 -30.74 -34.01 2.33
C ASN A 123 -30.71 -32.54 2.79
N ASP A 124 -31.07 -32.26 4.04
CA ASP A 124 -31.04 -30.91 4.62
C ASP A 124 -29.58 -30.38 4.70
N THR A 125 -28.62 -31.26 5.00
CA THR A 125 -27.20 -30.91 4.97
C THR A 125 -26.72 -30.64 3.55
N ILE A 126 -27.10 -31.48 2.57
CA ILE A 126 -26.75 -31.31 1.15
C ILE A 126 -27.34 -30.02 0.58
N GLN A 127 -28.58 -29.67 0.92
CA GLN A 127 -29.18 -28.40 0.50
C GLN A 127 -28.38 -27.23 1.08
N ARG A 128 -28.01 -27.28 2.37
CA ARG A 128 -27.19 -26.23 2.99
C ARG A 128 -25.80 -26.12 2.37
N THR A 129 -25.13 -27.24 2.05
CA THR A 129 -23.84 -27.18 1.35
C THR A 129 -24.00 -26.67 -0.08
N THR A 130 -25.06 -27.06 -0.79
CA THR A 130 -25.37 -26.55 -2.14
C THR A 130 -25.55 -25.04 -2.12
N ASP A 131 -26.35 -24.53 -1.18
CA ASP A 131 -26.56 -23.09 -1.00
C ASP A 131 -25.27 -22.36 -0.60
N SER A 132 -24.45 -22.98 0.24
CA SER A 132 -23.16 -22.41 0.64
C SER A 132 -22.16 -22.38 -0.52
N VAL A 133 -22.13 -23.40 -1.37
CA VAL A 133 -21.30 -23.44 -2.56
C VAL A 133 -21.76 -22.40 -3.57
N ALA A 134 -23.08 -22.29 -3.81
CA ALA A 134 -23.65 -21.27 -4.70
C ALA A 134 -23.26 -19.85 -4.24
N ARG A 135 -23.39 -19.55 -2.94
CA ARG A 135 -22.92 -18.27 -2.37
C ARG A 135 -21.42 -18.07 -2.54
N THR A 136 -20.61 -19.12 -2.37
CA THR A 136 -19.14 -19.02 -2.52
C THR A 136 -18.74 -18.73 -3.97
N VAL A 137 -19.41 -19.35 -4.94
CA VAL A 137 -19.20 -19.08 -6.37
C VAL A 137 -19.59 -17.65 -6.71
N GLN A 138 -20.69 -17.14 -6.16
CA GLN A 138 -21.08 -15.75 -6.35
C GLN A 138 -20.03 -14.78 -5.79
N VAL A 139 -19.58 -14.98 -4.55
CA VAL A 139 -18.55 -14.14 -3.92
C VAL A 139 -17.21 -14.24 -4.67
N ALA A 140 -16.85 -15.42 -5.18
CA ALA A 140 -15.66 -15.58 -6.01
C ALA A 140 -15.76 -14.79 -7.33
N SER A 141 -16.92 -14.83 -7.99
CA SER A 141 -17.18 -14.04 -9.20
C SER A 141 -17.13 -12.53 -8.94
N GLU A 142 -17.72 -12.06 -7.85
CA GLU A 142 -17.62 -10.65 -7.42
C GLU A 142 -16.17 -10.26 -7.11
N THR A 143 -15.40 -11.17 -6.51
CA THR A 143 -13.98 -10.98 -6.23
C THR A 143 -13.15 -10.92 -7.52
N ASP A 144 -13.44 -11.76 -8.51
CA ASP A 144 -12.78 -11.76 -9.82
C ASP A 144 -13.05 -10.45 -10.57
N GLN A 145 -14.28 -9.93 -10.50
CA GLN A 145 -14.62 -8.63 -11.10
C GLN A 145 -13.87 -7.49 -10.42
N ILE A 146 -13.77 -7.49 -9.09
CA ILE A 146 -12.95 -6.51 -8.36
C ILE A 146 -11.48 -6.65 -8.75
N GLY A 147 -10.97 -7.89 -8.85
CA GLY A 147 -9.60 -8.18 -9.27
C GLY A 147 -9.29 -7.64 -10.68
N ALA A 148 -10.22 -7.81 -11.62
CA ALA A 148 -10.09 -7.29 -12.98
C ALA A 148 -10.08 -5.76 -13.01
N ALA A 149 -11.01 -5.11 -12.31
CA ALA A 149 -11.07 -3.64 -12.22
C ALA A 149 -9.80 -3.07 -11.56
N VAL A 150 -9.30 -3.73 -10.52
CA VAL A 150 -8.03 -3.37 -9.87
C VAL A 150 -6.84 -3.56 -10.81
N GLY A 151 -6.81 -4.64 -11.60
CA GLY A 151 -5.77 -4.88 -12.59
C GLY A 151 -5.71 -3.79 -13.66
N GLU A 152 -6.87 -3.32 -14.13
CA GLU A 152 -6.97 -2.22 -15.10
C GLU A 152 -6.49 -0.89 -14.52
N GLU A 153 -6.88 -0.58 -13.29
CA GLU A 153 -6.43 0.61 -12.55
C GLU A 153 -4.91 0.60 -12.31
N LEU A 154 -4.33 -0.56 -11.95
CA LEU A 154 -2.87 -0.71 -11.81
C LEU A 154 -2.14 -0.49 -13.13
N ARG A 155 -2.71 -0.95 -14.24
CA ARG A 155 -2.16 -0.73 -15.57
C ARG A 155 -2.18 0.76 -15.94
N SER A 156 -3.27 1.46 -15.63
CA SER A 156 -3.38 2.93 -15.81
C SER A 156 -2.39 3.70 -14.93
N GLN A 157 -2.22 3.30 -13.67
CA GLN A 157 -1.23 3.88 -12.77
C GLN A 157 0.21 3.65 -13.27
N ARG A 158 0.52 2.45 -13.79
CA ARG A 158 1.82 2.16 -14.40
C ARG A 158 2.09 3.08 -15.59
N GLU A 159 1.10 3.30 -16.46
CA GLU A 159 1.22 4.22 -17.60
C GLU A 159 1.48 5.66 -17.14
N THR A 160 0.77 6.10 -16.09
CA THR A 160 0.98 7.43 -15.50
C THR A 160 2.39 7.58 -14.90
N LEU A 161 2.90 6.54 -14.23
CA LEU A 161 4.27 6.50 -13.71
C LEU A 161 5.31 6.58 -14.82
N VAL A 162 5.12 5.82 -15.91
CA VAL A 162 6.01 5.86 -17.08
C VAL A 162 6.03 7.27 -17.68
N ARG A 163 4.87 7.89 -17.91
CA ARG A 163 4.79 9.28 -18.41
C ARG A 163 5.45 10.28 -17.48
N THR A 164 5.29 10.11 -16.17
CA THR A 164 5.91 11.00 -15.18
C THR A 164 7.43 10.84 -15.19
N LYS A 165 7.93 9.62 -15.34
CA LYS A 165 9.36 9.33 -15.48
C LYS A 165 9.94 9.95 -16.75
N GLU A 166 9.27 9.80 -17.88
CA GLU A 166 9.66 10.42 -19.16
C GLU A 166 9.74 11.95 -19.04
N ARG A 167 8.72 12.59 -18.44
CA ARG A 167 8.74 14.03 -18.18
C ARG A 167 9.87 14.44 -17.24
N LEU A 168 10.20 13.62 -16.24
CA LEU A 168 11.30 13.91 -15.32
C LEU A 168 12.65 13.85 -16.04
N GLU A 169 12.87 12.85 -16.90
CA GLU A 169 14.08 12.75 -17.74
C GLU A 169 14.18 13.95 -18.71
N GLU A 170 13.06 14.40 -19.29
CA GLU A 170 13.02 15.62 -20.12
C GLU A 170 13.37 16.88 -19.32
N VAL A 171 12.82 17.04 -18.12
CA VAL A 171 13.12 18.17 -17.23
C VAL A 171 14.61 18.18 -16.84
N ASP A 172 15.22 17.02 -16.57
CA ASP A 172 16.65 16.92 -16.24
C ASP A 172 17.55 17.32 -17.43
N GLY A 173 17.16 16.92 -18.65
CA GLY A 173 17.81 17.38 -19.89
C GLY A 173 17.71 18.90 -20.07
N ASN A 174 16.52 19.47 -19.81
CA ASN A 174 16.27 20.91 -19.88
C ASN A 174 17.03 21.68 -18.79
N LEU A 175 17.18 21.12 -17.59
CA LEU A 175 18.01 21.69 -16.51
C LEU A 175 19.49 21.70 -16.88
N THR A 176 20.00 20.64 -17.51
CA THR A 176 21.38 20.57 -18.01
C THR A 176 21.64 21.65 -19.06
N THR A 177 20.71 21.82 -19.99
CA THR A 177 20.77 22.88 -21.01
C THR A 177 20.70 24.27 -20.39
N SER A 178 19.82 24.47 -19.41
CA SER A 178 19.68 25.73 -18.67
C SER A 178 20.97 26.10 -17.92
N ARG A 179 21.63 25.12 -17.26
CA ARG A 179 22.94 25.32 -16.63
C ARG A 179 24.01 25.76 -17.64
N LYS A 180 24.01 25.20 -18.85
CA LYS A 180 24.94 25.59 -19.92
C LYS A 180 24.70 27.03 -20.39
N ILE A 181 23.44 27.44 -20.53
CA ILE A 181 23.06 28.81 -20.88
C ILE A 181 23.50 29.79 -19.78
N ILE A 182 23.17 29.50 -18.52
CA ILE A 182 23.56 30.34 -17.37
C ILE A 182 25.08 30.48 -17.29
N ARG A 183 25.84 29.38 -17.48
CA ARG A 183 27.31 29.43 -17.48
C ARG A 183 27.86 30.31 -18.62
N THR A 184 27.20 30.31 -19.77
CA THR A 184 27.58 31.16 -20.92
C THR A 184 27.28 32.62 -20.64
N MET A 185 26.10 32.93 -20.08
CA MET A 185 25.75 34.29 -19.63
C MET A 185 26.72 34.80 -18.57
N TYR A 186 27.05 33.98 -17.56
CA TYR A 186 28.00 34.32 -16.50
C TYR A 186 29.38 34.68 -17.07
N ARG A 187 29.89 33.89 -18.02
CA ARG A 187 31.16 34.20 -18.69
C ARG A 187 31.11 35.53 -19.43
N ARG A 188 30.05 35.79 -20.20
CA ARG A 188 29.89 37.07 -20.91
C ARG A 188 29.88 38.26 -19.96
N VAL A 189 29.18 38.14 -18.82
CA VAL A 189 29.15 39.18 -17.79
C VAL A 189 30.54 39.43 -17.20
N ILE A 190 31.30 38.37 -16.88
CA ILE A 190 32.68 38.52 -16.39
C ILE A 190 33.56 39.19 -17.44
N THR A 191 33.54 38.74 -18.69
CA THR A 191 34.35 39.32 -19.76
C THR A 191 34.05 40.81 -19.92
N ASN A 192 32.77 41.19 -19.92
CA ASN A 192 32.36 42.59 -20.01
C ASN A 192 32.87 43.40 -18.80
N LYS A 193 32.78 42.85 -17.58
CA LYS A 193 33.34 43.50 -16.38
C LYS A 193 34.87 43.66 -16.46
N MET A 194 35.59 42.64 -16.94
CA MET A 194 37.06 42.70 -17.10
C MET A 194 37.47 43.76 -18.12
N ILE A 195 36.79 43.84 -19.27
CA ILE A 195 37.03 44.89 -20.29
C ILE A 195 36.82 46.28 -19.69
N LEU A 196 35.74 46.46 -18.91
CA LEU A 196 35.45 47.73 -18.25
C LEU A 196 36.55 48.14 -17.27
N ILE A 197 37.07 47.21 -16.47
CA ILE A 197 38.20 47.47 -15.54
C ILE A 197 39.46 47.88 -16.31
N VAL A 198 39.77 47.20 -17.43
CA VAL A 198 40.95 47.51 -18.25
C VAL A 198 40.87 48.93 -18.82
N ILE A 199 39.69 49.35 -19.31
CA ILE A 199 39.50 50.71 -19.84
C ILE A 199 39.74 51.76 -18.75
N ILE A 200 39.17 51.58 -17.55
CA ILE A 200 39.35 52.52 -16.42
C ILE A 200 40.84 52.64 -16.04
N VAL A 201 41.56 51.52 -15.96
CA VAL A 201 43.00 51.53 -15.63
C VAL A 201 43.81 52.25 -16.73
N LEU A 202 43.47 52.04 -18.00
CA LEU A 202 44.14 52.69 -19.13
C LEU A 202 43.92 54.21 -19.10
N GLU A 203 42.70 54.67 -18.82
CA GLU A 203 42.38 56.10 -18.69
C GLU A 203 43.18 56.75 -17.56
N LEU A 204 43.24 56.11 -16.38
CA LEU A 204 44.02 56.59 -15.24
C LEU A 204 45.52 56.66 -15.56
N ALA A 205 46.06 55.69 -16.28
CA ALA A 205 47.46 55.67 -16.69
C ALA A 205 47.80 56.83 -17.63
N ILE A 206 46.94 57.13 -18.61
CA ILE A 206 47.12 58.26 -19.53
C ILE A 206 47.04 59.60 -18.77
N LEU A 207 46.03 59.77 -17.91
CA LEU A 207 45.89 60.98 -17.10
C LEU A 207 47.08 61.19 -16.16
N GLY A 208 47.54 60.13 -15.49
CA GLY A 208 48.73 60.17 -14.64
C GLY A 208 50.00 60.50 -15.42
N GLY A 209 50.18 59.91 -16.61
CA GLY A 209 51.30 60.19 -17.50
C GLY A 209 51.33 61.64 -17.98
N LEU A 210 50.17 62.20 -18.37
CA LEU A 210 50.04 63.61 -18.76
C LEU A 210 50.34 64.55 -17.60
N LEU A 211 49.85 64.23 -16.40
CA LEU A 211 50.11 65.03 -15.20
C LEU A 211 51.60 65.04 -14.86
N TYR A 212 52.27 63.89 -14.94
CA TYR A 212 53.71 63.77 -14.71
C TYR A 212 54.52 64.55 -15.74
N TRP A 213 54.15 64.49 -17.02
CA TRP A 213 54.83 65.26 -18.07
C TRP A 213 54.65 66.76 -17.88
N LYS A 214 53.44 67.20 -17.49
CA LYS A 214 53.14 68.62 -17.20
C LYS A 214 53.85 69.12 -15.95
N LEU A 215 54.01 68.30 -14.91
CA LEU A 215 54.68 68.70 -13.66
C LEU A 215 56.21 68.73 -13.82
N LYS A 216 56.75 67.91 -14.73
CA LYS A 216 58.20 67.84 -15.01
C LYS A 216 58.67 68.93 -15.99
N ARG A 217 57.76 69.53 -16.76
CA ARG A 217 58.03 70.65 -17.66
C ARG A 217 57.73 71.98 -16.97
#